data_AF-A0A822ZBT3-F1
#
_entry.id   AF-A0A822ZBT3-F1
#
_cell.length_a   1.000
_cell.length_b   1.000
_cell.length_c   1.000
_cell.angle_alpha   90.00
_cell.angle_beta   90.00
_cell.angle_gamma   90.00
#
_symmetry.space_group_name_H-M   'P 1'
#
loop_
_entity.id
_entity.type
_entity.pdbx_description
1 polymer ?
#
loop_
_entity_poly.entity_id
_entity_poly.type
_entity_poly.pdbx_seq_one_letter_code
_entity_poly.pdbx_strand_id
1 'polypeptide(L)'
;MLTPEQLKKLSEIESVVFVFESRTYHLQTTHFWEFLGVDSIHQYNQFPLDMKSDIIIGVIDSGIWPESKSFNGRGLGPVPKRFMGECVTGDHFTLANCNR
;
A
#
# COMPACT_ATOMS: atom_id res chain seq x y z
N MET A 1 5.38 22.75 -10.31
CA MET A 1 5.68 23.68 -9.20
C MET A 1 4.75 24.87 -9.27
N LEU A 2 4.31 25.40 -8.13
CA LEU A 2 3.46 26.59 -8.05
C LEU A 2 4.32 27.86 -7.95
N THR A 3 3.88 28.95 -8.57
CA THR A 3 4.48 30.27 -8.33
C THR A 3 4.03 30.83 -6.97
N PRO A 4 4.73 31.84 -6.40
CA PRO A 4 4.31 32.48 -5.15
C PRO A 4 2.89 33.05 -5.21
N GLU A 5 2.48 33.60 -6.36
CA GLU A 5 1.13 34.14 -6.56
C GLU A 5 0.06 33.03 -6.62
N GLN A 6 0.37 31.90 -7.25
CA GLN A 6 -0.52 30.74 -7.27
C GLN A 6 -0.68 30.14 -5.87
N LEU A 7 0.42 30.05 -5.11
CA LEU A 7 0.41 29.59 -3.73
C LEU A 7 -0.48 30.47 -2.86
N LYS A 8 -0.33 31.79 -2.96
CA LYS A 8 -1.15 32.75 -2.22
C LYS A 8 -2.63 32.59 -2.55
N LYS A 9 -2.97 32.55 -3.84
CA LYS A 9 -4.36 32.35 -4.28
C LYS A 9 -4.96 31.03 -3.75
N LEU A 10 -4.17 29.96 -3.70
CA LEU A 10 -4.61 28.66 -3.20
C LEU A 10 -4.91 28.72 -1.69
N SER A 11 -4.03 29.34 -0.90
CA SER A 11 -4.20 29.47 0.55
C SER A 11 -5.35 30.38 0.98
N GLU A 12 -5.82 31.26 0.08
CA GLU A 12 -6.96 32.16 0.32
C GLU A 12 -8.32 31.52 0.01
N ILE A 13 -8.35 30.31 -0.58
CA ILE A 13 -9.60 29.59 -0.84
C ILE A 13 -10.18 29.12 0.50
N GLU A 14 -11.43 29.48 0.80
CA GLU A 14 -12.10 29.18 2.07
C GLU A 14 -12.10 27.68 2.44
N SER A 15 -12.17 26.80 1.43
CA SER A 15 -12.12 25.34 1.64
C SER A 15 -10.71 24.77 1.90
N VAL A 16 -9.66 25.59 1.79
CA VAL A 16 -8.27 25.16 2.00
C VAL A 16 -7.88 25.41 3.45
N VAL A 17 -7.74 24.32 4.21
CA VAL A 17 -7.38 24.38 5.64
C VAL A 17 -5.88 24.62 5.84
N PHE A 18 -5.02 24.02 5.00
CA PHE A 18 -3.58 24.14 5.12
C PHE A 18 -2.87 23.83 3.79
N VAL A 19 -1.71 24.46 3.58
CA VAL A 19 -0.83 24.21 2.43
C VAL A 19 0.59 23.97 2.94
N PHE A 20 1.24 22.94 2.43
CA PHE A 20 2.64 22.62 2.73
C PHE A 20 3.40 22.30 1.45
N GLU A 21 4.71 22.50 1.51
CA GLU A 21 5.60 22.19 0.41
C GLU A 21 5.65 20.67 0.16
N SER A 22 5.51 20.28 -1.10
CA SER A 22 5.69 18.90 -1.52
C SER A 22 7.14 18.48 -1.33
N ARG A 23 7.37 17.34 -0.67
CA ARG A 23 8.71 16.78 -0.43
C ARG A 23 8.88 15.47 -1.18
N THR A 24 10.07 15.26 -1.74
CA THR A 24 10.46 13.96 -2.26
C THR A 24 10.95 13.09 -1.12
N TYR A 25 10.35 11.91 -0.96
CA TYR A 25 10.80 10.91 -0.01
C TYR A 25 11.67 9.87 -0.71
N HIS A 26 12.74 9.43 -0.06
CA HIS A 26 13.58 8.34 -0.54
C HIS A 26 13.17 7.04 0.11
N LEU A 27 13.31 5.92 -0.62
CA LEU A 27 13.01 4.59 -0.10
C LEU A 27 13.90 4.31 1.13
N GLN A 28 13.29 3.95 2.25
CA GLN A 28 13.98 3.77 3.53
C GLN A 28 14.13 2.30 3.97
N THR A 29 13.62 1.35 3.20
CA THR A 29 13.55 -0.06 3.64
C THR A 29 14.89 -0.78 3.42
N THR A 30 15.65 -0.99 4.49
CA THR A 30 16.75 -1.97 4.54
C THR A 30 16.65 -2.80 5.83
N HIS A 31 16.79 -4.13 5.72
CA HIS A 31 16.95 -5.09 6.84
C HIS A 31 15.99 -4.95 8.05
N PHE A 32 14.74 -4.52 7.81
CA PHE A 32 13.79 -4.21 8.88
C PHE A 32 13.38 -5.42 9.73
N TRP A 33 13.24 -6.61 9.12
CA TRP A 33 12.79 -7.82 9.81
C TRP A 33 13.77 -8.30 10.88
N GLU A 34 15.07 -8.29 10.57
CA GLU A 34 16.14 -8.61 11.51
C GLU A 34 16.22 -7.56 12.62
N PHE A 35 16.14 -6.27 12.27
CA PHE A 35 16.15 -5.16 13.23
C PHE A 35 15.00 -5.27 14.24
N LEU A 36 13.80 -5.63 13.78
CA LEU A 36 12.64 -5.82 14.64
C LEU A 36 12.63 -7.16 15.39
N GLY A 37 13.54 -8.09 15.06
CA GLY A 37 13.59 -9.41 15.68
C GLY A 37 12.29 -10.20 15.49
N VAL A 38 11.58 -10.02 14.36
CA VAL A 38 10.26 -10.63 14.13
C VAL A 38 10.30 -12.16 14.22
N ASP A 39 11.42 -12.78 13.86
CA ASP A 39 11.64 -14.23 13.98
C ASP A 39 11.63 -14.75 15.44
N SER A 40 11.79 -13.86 16.42
CA SER A 40 11.71 -14.21 17.85
C SER A 40 10.27 -14.20 18.40
N ILE A 41 9.28 -13.77 17.61
CA ILE A 41 7.88 -13.72 18.03
C ILE A 41 7.24 -15.10 17.85
N HIS A 42 7.27 -15.93 18.90
CA HIS A 42 6.74 -17.30 18.91
C HIS A 42 5.24 -17.42 18.54
N GLN A 43 4.47 -16.34 18.64
CA GLN A 43 3.03 -16.30 18.38
C GLN A 43 2.67 -16.17 16.89
N TYR A 44 3.62 -15.87 16.00
CA TYR A 44 3.32 -15.62 14.58
C TYR A 44 2.70 -16.83 13.86
N ASN A 45 3.06 -18.04 14.31
CA ASN A 45 2.56 -19.31 13.79
C ASN A 45 1.31 -19.85 14.52
N GLN A 46 0.82 -19.14 15.55
CA GLN A 46 -0.27 -19.63 16.41
C GLN A 46 -1.66 -19.09 16.02
N PHE A 47 -1.73 -18.10 15.14
CA PHE A 47 -3.01 -17.57 14.66
C PHE A 47 -3.56 -18.42 13.51
N PRO A 48 -4.84 -18.82 13.56
CA PRO A 48 -5.52 -19.49 12.45
C PRO A 48 -5.41 -18.64 11.17
N LEU A 49 -5.15 -19.30 10.03
CA LEU A 49 -5.08 -18.63 8.72
C LEU A 49 -6.33 -17.80 8.41
N ASP A 50 -7.49 -18.26 8.89
CA ASP A 50 -8.78 -17.60 8.71
C ASP A 50 -8.86 -16.22 9.38
N MET A 51 -8.09 -15.97 10.43
CA MET A 51 -8.03 -14.64 11.07
C MET A 51 -7.12 -13.66 10.32
N LYS A 52 -6.21 -14.15 9.47
CA LYS A 52 -5.25 -13.32 8.72
C LYS A 52 -5.79 -12.86 7.36
N SER A 53 -6.84 -13.47 6.85
CA SER A 53 -7.32 -13.27 5.46
C SER A 53 -8.35 -12.14 5.29
N ASP A 54 -8.85 -11.53 6.37
CA ASP A 54 -9.80 -10.41 6.28
C ASP A 54 -9.14 -9.03 6.38
N ILE A 55 -7.82 -8.93 6.55
CA ILE A 55 -7.13 -7.63 6.68
C ILE A 55 -6.65 -7.15 5.31
N ILE A 56 -6.90 -5.88 5.00
CA ILE A 56 -6.49 -5.23 3.75
C ILE A 56 -5.44 -4.17 4.10
N ILE A 57 -4.22 -4.34 3.57
CA ILE A 57 -3.10 -3.42 3.79
C ILE A 57 -2.86 -2.63 2.50
N GLY A 58 -3.11 -1.32 2.54
CA GLY A 58 -2.77 -0.41 1.44
C GLY A 58 -1.28 -0.06 1.47
N VAL A 59 -0.60 -0.21 0.34
CA VAL A 59 0.83 0.11 0.18
C VAL A 59 0.98 1.21 -0.85
N ILE A 60 1.59 2.33 -0.46
CA ILE A 60 1.91 3.45 -1.34
C ILE A 60 3.40 3.35 -1.68
N ASP A 61 3.72 2.86 -2.87
CA ASP A 61 5.09 2.56 -3.31
C ASP A 61 5.23 2.81 -4.83
N SER A 62 6.37 2.42 -5.38
CA SER A 62 6.76 2.41 -6.79
C SER A 62 6.04 1.37 -7.66
N GLY A 63 5.25 0.47 -7.05
CA GLY A 63 4.46 -0.54 -7.77
C GLY A 63 4.55 -1.91 -7.13
N ILE A 64 4.21 -2.94 -7.90
CA ILE A 64 4.24 -4.34 -7.46
C ILE A 64 4.68 -5.25 -8.61
N TRP A 65 5.30 -6.39 -8.26
CA TRP A 65 5.69 -7.44 -9.19
C TRP A 65 4.77 -8.66 -9.00
N PRO A 66 3.58 -8.71 -9.64
CA PRO A 66 2.50 -9.65 -9.30
C PRO A 66 2.88 -11.13 -9.52
N GLU A 67 3.87 -11.44 -10.36
CA GLU A 67 4.37 -12.79 -10.60
C GLU A 67 5.26 -13.34 -9.49
N SER A 68 5.69 -12.50 -8.54
CA SER A 68 6.49 -12.96 -7.41
C SER A 68 5.74 -14.00 -6.58
N LYS A 69 6.43 -15.07 -6.18
CA LYS A 69 5.84 -16.15 -5.35
C LYS A 69 5.28 -15.64 -4.02
N SER A 70 5.78 -14.51 -3.51
CA SER A 70 5.31 -13.87 -2.29
C SER A 70 3.86 -13.37 -2.38
N PHE A 71 3.35 -13.11 -3.59
CA PHE A 71 1.98 -12.62 -3.83
C PHE A 71 1.04 -13.72 -4.35
N ASN A 72 1.37 -14.99 -4.09
CA ASN A 72 0.54 -16.10 -4.53
C ASN A 72 -0.69 -16.26 -3.63
N GLY A 73 -1.90 -16.00 -4.17
CA GLY A 73 -3.15 -16.13 -3.43
C GLY A 73 -3.65 -17.56 -3.16
N ARG A 74 -2.85 -18.61 -3.36
CA ARG A 74 -3.28 -20.00 -3.07
C ARG A 74 -3.51 -20.19 -1.57
N GLY A 75 -4.68 -20.73 -1.22
CA GLY A 75 -5.08 -20.94 0.17
C GLY A 75 -5.75 -19.73 0.82
N LEU A 76 -5.83 -18.59 0.13
CA LEU A 76 -6.63 -17.44 0.57
C LEU A 76 -8.12 -17.66 0.24
N GLY A 77 -8.97 -17.11 1.10
CA GLY A 77 -10.41 -17.05 0.89
C GLY A 77 -10.81 -16.10 -0.26
N PRO A 78 -12.11 -15.84 -0.45
CA PRO A 78 -12.54 -14.79 -1.39
C PRO A 78 -12.14 -13.40 -0.89
N VAL A 79 -11.94 -12.47 -1.84
CA VAL A 79 -11.77 -11.04 -1.55
C VAL A 79 -12.89 -10.57 -0.61
N PRO A 80 -12.57 -9.88 0.51
CA PRO A 80 -13.57 -9.38 1.44
C PRO A 80 -14.60 -8.46 0.75
N LYS A 81 -15.89 -8.64 1.04
CA LYS A 81 -16.98 -7.84 0.43
C LYS A 81 -16.87 -6.33 0.67
N ARG A 82 -16.12 -5.94 1.71
CA ARG A 82 -15.85 -4.53 2.05
C ARG A 82 -14.77 -3.88 1.18
N PHE A 83 -14.01 -4.67 0.42
CA PHE A 83 -13.03 -4.14 -0.50
C PHE A 83 -13.76 -3.44 -1.66
N MET A 84 -13.49 -2.15 -1.83
CA MET A 84 -14.04 -1.33 -2.91
C MET A 84 -12.96 -0.90 -3.92
N GLY A 85 -11.77 -1.49 -3.85
CA GLY A 85 -10.68 -1.20 -4.78
C GLY A 85 -10.90 -1.87 -6.13
N GLU A 86 -10.18 -1.38 -7.13
CA GLU A 86 -10.23 -1.87 -8.51
C GLU A 86 -8.86 -2.38 -8.95
N CYS A 87 -8.87 -3.45 -9.76
CA CYS A 87 -7.68 -3.88 -10.48
C CYS A 87 -7.52 -3.05 -11.75
N VAL A 88 -6.76 -1.96 -11.67
CA VAL A 88 -6.56 -1.06 -12.81
C VAL A 88 -5.50 -1.63 -13.76
N THR A 89 -5.85 -1.76 -15.05
CA THR A 89 -4.91 -2.23 -16.09
C THR A 89 -3.90 -1.15 -16.44
N GLY A 90 -2.71 -1.56 -16.88
CA GLY A 90 -1.63 -0.66 -17.25
C GLY A 90 -0.56 -1.34 -18.09
N ASP A 91 0.62 -0.72 -18.15
CA ASP A 91 1.75 -1.30 -18.88
C ASP A 91 2.17 -2.64 -18.27
N HIS A 92 2.21 -3.67 -19.10
CA HIS A 92 2.45 -5.06 -18.67
C HIS A 92 1.57 -5.56 -17.49
N PHE A 93 0.41 -4.93 -17.26
CA PHE A 93 -0.48 -5.25 -16.14
C PHE A 93 -1.93 -5.38 -16.61
N THR A 94 -2.50 -6.57 -16.43
CA THR A 94 -3.85 -6.95 -16.85
C THR A 94 -4.72 -7.33 -15.64
N LEU A 95 -6.02 -7.51 -15.86
CA LEU A 95 -6.94 -7.97 -14.81
C LEU A 95 -6.53 -9.32 -14.20
N ALA A 96 -5.79 -10.16 -14.95
CA ALA A 96 -5.30 -11.45 -14.47
C ALA A 96 -4.15 -11.32 -13.45
N ASN A 97 -3.55 -10.14 -13.31
CA ASN A 97 -2.47 -9.88 -12.37
C ASN A 97 -2.97 -9.62 -10.94
N CYS A 98 -4.24 -9.26 -10.75
CA CYS A 98 -4.87 -9.21 -9.43
C CYS A 98 -5.47 -10.58 -9.07
N ASN A 99 -5.35 -10.98 -7.81
CA ASN A 99 -5.82 -12.27 -7.34
C ASN A 99 -6.70 -12.15 -6.08
N ARG A 100 -6.76 -13.23 -5.27
CA ARG A 100 -7.69 -13.42 -4.16
C ARG A 100 -7.39 -12.50 -2.98
#